data_AF-A0A4S4BI42-F1
#
_entry.id   AF-A0A4S4BI42-F1
#
_cell.length_a   1.000
_cell.length_b   1.000
_cell.length_c   1.000
_cell.angle_alpha   90.00
_cell.angle_beta   90.00
_cell.angle_gamma   90.00
#
_symmetry.space_group_name_H-M   'P 1'
#
loop_
_entity.id
_entity.type
_entity.pdbx_description
1 polymer ?
#
loop_
_entity_poly.entity_id
_entity_poly.type
_entity_poly.pdbx_seq_one_letter_code
_entity_poly.pdbx_strand_id
1 'polypeptide(L)'
;MSIQEQIVGIVKRYFDNAVIIDDELEFEQQRLPEIKDEELGFIPDDVDIIDDVAPASMKGQLPANEQPGELFHELTKEGIVTFPYKYQRTADELQLRWLSSILRNAKLLFLDWNLEEAKAGSSSVAGTASLKIIEEYSKVRSGLKCAVIYTQADCSEVLEEISSHFEIVDKNAYFFQERNAEEGNSLFGFVMNKEIQPSNIMEIIGSILLKDKSISLHILDSVHRLEQSISNVMHRFNAPFEKVIFTQMISSEIDSNDIPAFLDDTLLSDVLTEHSKISATNFLFQSKKTEILQTLLQRPIEQQEIESFHALITLKKKDLIVRKLLDSTFMSNIIELLRNHELDSIATLKDEIMRISANQLNDEHIRDIILVLMLIDGFRKNSSDFQKTFQKQTYYLTKLMKYCKTNSDLIDTGSIWSMVDEKGQYMLCITPFCDTYRPEKVNHIYKFIVGRATSPTEKLLNNKDTNFAFISVPLEESKSLVFVKWEFYNVVSMDGASALQKMRKITTLKKEYVQNIINRYIGYQARAGVNELFYKESYRSHFVDLLS
;
A
#
# COMPACT_ATOMS: atom_id res chain seq x y z
N MET A 1 -23.05 -11.12 -7.73
CA MET A 1 -21.94 -11.45 -6.82
C MET A 1 -21.93 -10.39 -5.73
N SER A 2 -22.05 -10.78 -4.47
CA SER A 2 -22.01 -9.84 -3.36
C SER A 2 -20.61 -9.23 -3.23
N ILE A 3 -20.49 -8.03 -2.66
CA ILE A 3 -19.19 -7.40 -2.39
C ILE A 3 -18.33 -8.33 -1.52
N GLN A 4 -18.95 -9.00 -0.55
CA GLN A 4 -18.27 -9.94 0.32
C GLN A 4 -17.65 -11.12 -0.44
N GLU A 5 -18.38 -11.74 -1.38
CA GLU A 5 -17.85 -12.81 -2.23
C GLU A 5 -16.61 -12.37 -3.03
N GLN A 6 -16.64 -11.14 -3.57
CA GLN A 6 -15.50 -10.60 -4.32
C GLN A 6 -14.27 -10.41 -3.44
N ILE A 7 -14.47 -9.90 -2.22
CA ILE A 7 -13.40 -9.66 -1.26
C ILE A 7 -12.77 -10.97 -0.80
N VAL A 8 -13.60 -11.96 -0.48
CA VAL A 8 -13.12 -13.31 -0.12
C VAL A 8 -12.30 -13.90 -1.26
N GLY A 9 -12.75 -13.74 -2.51
CA GLY A 9 -11.99 -14.14 -3.68
C GLY A 9 -10.62 -13.47 -3.78
N ILE A 10 -10.51 -12.17 -3.50
CA ILE A 10 -9.24 -11.43 -3.51
C ILE A 10 -8.30 -11.95 -2.41
N VAL A 11 -8.82 -12.13 -1.20
CA VAL A 11 -8.05 -12.64 -0.06
C VAL A 11 -7.51 -14.03 -0.36
N LYS A 12 -8.35 -14.96 -0.83
CA LYS A 12 -7.96 -16.33 -1.20
C LYS A 12 -6.88 -16.35 -2.28
N ARG A 13 -6.99 -15.49 -3.30
CA ARG A 13 -6.01 -15.42 -4.40
C ARG A 13 -4.68 -14.84 -3.97
N TYR A 14 -4.69 -13.86 -3.07
CA TYR A 14 -3.45 -13.28 -2.58
C TYR A 14 -2.73 -14.23 -1.61
N PHE A 15 -3.46 -14.78 -0.64
CA PHE A 15 -2.96 -15.76 0.34
C PHE A 15 -3.04 -17.19 -0.21
N ASP A 16 -2.42 -17.39 -1.38
CA ASP A 16 -2.35 -18.65 -2.12
C ASP A 16 -1.42 -19.70 -1.49
N ASN A 17 -0.65 -19.33 -0.47
CA ASN A 17 0.17 -20.25 0.29
C ASN A 17 0.03 -20.04 1.81
N ALA A 18 0.03 -21.15 2.54
CA ALA A 18 -0.14 -21.16 3.98
C ALA A 18 0.83 -22.13 4.65
N VAL A 19 1.29 -21.80 5.86
CA VAL A 19 2.03 -22.71 6.73
C VAL A 19 1.19 -22.97 7.97
N ILE A 20 0.95 -24.23 8.32
CA ILE A 20 0.26 -24.61 9.55
C ILE A 20 1.29 -25.19 10.51
N ILE A 21 1.39 -24.61 11.71
CA ILE A 21 2.28 -25.08 12.77
C ILE A 21 1.44 -25.42 14.00
N ASP A 22 1.46 -26.68 14.37
CA ASP A 22 0.69 -27.24 15.49
C ASP A 22 1.46 -28.48 16.01
N ASP A 23 1.40 -28.77 17.31
CA ASP A 23 2.10 -29.91 17.92
C ASP A 23 1.25 -31.20 17.90
N GLU A 24 -0.05 -31.10 17.67
CA GLU A 24 -1.02 -32.20 17.58
C GLU A 24 -1.29 -32.65 16.14
N LEU A 25 -0.56 -32.15 15.14
CA LEU A 25 -0.70 -32.61 13.76
C LEU A 25 -0.42 -34.11 13.63
N GLU A 26 -1.49 -34.88 13.40
CA GLU A 26 -1.45 -36.28 13.02
C GLU A 26 -1.95 -36.42 11.58
N PHE A 27 -1.04 -36.75 10.67
CA PHE A 27 -1.42 -37.16 9.33
C PHE A 27 -1.72 -38.63 9.37
N GLU A 28 -2.96 -39.02 9.05
CA GLU A 28 -3.20 -40.37 8.57
C GLU A 28 -2.31 -40.55 7.34
N GLN A 29 -1.23 -41.32 7.49
CA GLN A 29 -0.63 -41.95 6.33
C GLN A 29 -1.74 -42.82 5.74
N GLN A 30 -2.42 -42.33 4.70
CA GLN A 30 -3.05 -43.22 3.76
C GLN A 30 -1.92 -44.13 3.29
N ARG A 31 -1.82 -45.31 3.90
CA ARG A 31 -1.10 -46.43 3.32
C ARG A 31 -1.79 -46.59 1.98
N LEU A 32 -1.13 -46.13 0.92
CA LEU A 32 -1.48 -46.55 -0.42
C LEU A 32 -1.66 -48.07 -0.31
N PRO A 33 -2.80 -48.63 -0.75
CA PRO A 33 -2.99 -50.07 -0.70
C PRO A 33 -1.74 -50.67 -1.34
N GLU A 34 -1.02 -51.51 -0.59
CA GLU A 34 0.07 -52.28 -1.15
C GLU A 34 -0.58 -53.16 -2.21
N ILE A 35 -0.50 -52.73 -3.47
CA ILE A 35 -0.86 -53.55 -4.61
C ILE A 35 0.10 -54.72 -4.55
N LYS A 36 -0.38 -55.86 -4.07
CA LYS A 36 0.37 -57.11 -4.13
C LYS A 36 0.48 -57.47 -5.61
N ASP A 37 1.62 -58.02 -6.03
CA ASP A 37 1.84 -58.44 -7.43
C ASP A 37 0.76 -59.41 -7.95
N GLU A 38 0.00 -60.03 -7.04
CA GLU A 38 -1.15 -60.90 -7.32
C GLU A 38 -2.39 -60.13 -7.82
N GLU A 39 -2.50 -58.82 -7.56
CA GLU A 39 -3.60 -57.94 -8.01
C GLU A 39 -3.30 -57.25 -9.36
N LEU A 40 -2.10 -57.41 -9.91
CA LEU A 40 -1.71 -56.96 -11.25
C LEU A 40 -2.12 -57.94 -12.37
N GLY A 41 -2.88 -58.98 -12.03
CA GLY A 41 -3.40 -59.97 -12.98
C GLY A 41 -4.85 -59.70 -13.36
N PHE A 42 -5.09 -59.45 -14.65
CA PHE A 42 -6.37 -59.19 -15.31
C PHE A 42 -6.95 -57.77 -15.16
N ILE A 43 -6.56 -56.90 -16.10
CA ILE A 43 -7.40 -55.79 -16.55
C ILE A 43 -8.28 -56.35 -17.68
N PRO A 44 -9.60 -56.54 -17.50
CA PRO A 44 -10.51 -56.77 -18.61
C PRO A 44 -10.62 -55.49 -19.44
N ASP A 45 -10.55 -55.61 -20.77
CA ASP A 45 -10.52 -54.49 -21.74
C ASP A 45 -11.85 -53.72 -21.88
N ASP A 46 -12.84 -53.95 -21.00
CA ASP A 46 -14.14 -53.29 -21.07
C ASP A 46 -14.33 -52.35 -19.87
N VAL A 47 -13.97 -51.08 -20.07
CA VAL A 47 -14.33 -49.97 -19.17
C VAL A 47 -15.80 -49.63 -19.42
N ASP A 48 -16.70 -50.40 -18.80
CA ASP A 48 -18.06 -49.94 -18.53
C ASP A 48 -18.03 -49.05 -17.28
N ILE A 49 -18.55 -47.85 -17.46
CA ILE A 49 -18.74 -46.79 -16.47
C ILE A 49 -19.58 -47.37 -15.31
N ILE A 50 -18.95 -47.56 -14.15
CA ILE A 50 -19.68 -47.78 -12.89
C ILE A 50 -19.91 -46.41 -12.26
N ASP A 51 -21.03 -45.81 -12.63
CA ASP A 51 -21.80 -44.91 -11.77
C ASP A 51 -22.24 -45.71 -10.54
N ASP A 52 -21.59 -45.49 -9.39
CA ASP A 52 -22.21 -45.56 -8.05
C ASP A 52 -21.14 -45.33 -6.97
N VAL A 53 -21.02 -44.09 -6.50
CA VAL A 53 -20.58 -43.83 -5.12
C VAL A 53 -21.69 -43.06 -4.43
N ALA A 54 -22.46 -43.81 -3.65
CA ALA A 54 -23.48 -43.28 -2.76
C ALA A 54 -22.90 -42.20 -1.83
N PRO A 55 -23.60 -41.08 -1.59
CA PRO A 55 -23.16 -40.09 -0.63
C PRO A 55 -23.31 -40.68 0.77
N ALA A 56 -22.21 -40.96 1.45
CA ALA A 56 -22.21 -41.26 2.87
C ALA A 56 -22.59 -39.98 3.63
N SER A 57 -23.89 -39.82 3.86
CA SER A 57 -24.41 -38.85 4.82
C SER A 57 -24.09 -39.33 6.23
N MET A 58 -23.06 -38.78 6.86
CA MET A 58 -22.94 -38.78 8.33
C MET A 58 -22.82 -37.34 8.81
N LYS A 59 -23.97 -36.76 9.18
CA LYS A 59 -24.02 -35.71 10.20
C LYS A 59 -23.71 -36.37 11.54
N GLY A 60 -22.43 -36.48 11.86
CA GLY A 60 -21.93 -36.77 13.20
C GLY A 60 -21.06 -35.61 13.65
N GLN A 61 -21.29 -35.08 14.85
CA GLN A 61 -20.34 -34.17 15.50
C GLN A 61 -19.02 -34.93 15.67
N LEU A 62 -17.98 -34.52 14.94
CA LEU A 62 -16.63 -35.08 15.05
C LEU A 62 -15.95 -34.56 16.33
N PRO A 63 -15.13 -35.39 17.01
CA PRO A 63 -14.43 -35.02 18.24
C PRO A 63 -13.32 -33.98 17.98
N ALA A 64 -12.98 -33.20 19.00
CA ALA A 64 -12.08 -32.04 18.95
C ALA A 64 -10.62 -32.32 18.53
N ASN A 65 -10.22 -33.57 18.28
CA ASN A 65 -8.83 -33.97 18.02
C ASN A 65 -8.42 -33.95 16.53
N GLU A 66 -9.33 -33.65 15.59
CA GLU A 66 -9.03 -33.65 14.13
C GLU A 66 -8.88 -32.23 13.53
N GLN A 67 -8.98 -31.19 14.34
CA GLN A 67 -9.11 -29.78 13.91
C GLN A 67 -7.93 -29.25 13.05
N PRO A 68 -6.65 -29.60 13.30
CA PRO A 68 -5.54 -29.17 12.45
C PRO A 68 -5.54 -29.86 11.07
N GLY A 69 -6.00 -31.12 11.03
CA GLY A 69 -6.18 -31.88 9.79
C GLY A 69 -7.34 -31.32 8.95
N GLU A 70 -8.45 -30.97 9.59
CA GLU A 70 -9.58 -30.29 8.94
C GLU A 70 -9.16 -28.95 8.31
N LEU A 71 -8.38 -28.13 9.03
CA LEU A 71 -7.83 -26.87 8.50
C LEU A 71 -6.97 -27.10 7.27
N PHE A 72 -6.08 -28.10 7.30
CA PHE A 72 -5.26 -28.47 6.14
C PHE A 72 -6.12 -28.89 4.94
N HIS A 73 -7.12 -29.75 5.15
CA HIS A 73 -8.00 -30.23 4.09
C HIS A 73 -8.85 -29.12 3.48
N GLU A 74 -9.42 -28.24 4.28
CA GLU A 74 -10.24 -27.12 3.79
C GLU A 74 -9.40 -26.08 3.03
N LEU A 75 -8.20 -25.73 3.51
CA LEU A 75 -7.31 -24.82 2.76
C LEU A 75 -6.88 -25.43 1.42
N THR A 76 -6.57 -26.72 1.39
CA THR A 76 -6.20 -27.43 0.17
C THR A 76 -7.37 -27.49 -0.84
N LYS A 77 -8.59 -27.73 -0.34
CA LYS A 77 -9.83 -27.71 -1.15
C LYS A 77 -10.13 -26.34 -1.74
N GLU A 78 -9.77 -25.28 -1.02
CA GLU A 78 -9.86 -23.89 -1.49
C GLU A 78 -8.74 -23.50 -2.47
N GLY A 79 -7.82 -24.43 -2.77
CA GLY A 79 -6.72 -24.24 -3.72
C GLY A 79 -5.49 -23.53 -3.14
N ILE A 80 -5.38 -23.44 -1.81
CA ILE A 80 -4.25 -22.81 -1.13
C ILE A 80 -3.15 -23.86 -0.91
N VAL A 81 -1.95 -23.57 -1.40
CA VAL A 81 -0.77 -24.42 -1.23
C VAL A 81 -0.36 -24.39 0.25
N THR A 82 -0.70 -25.47 0.95
CA THR A 82 -0.55 -25.53 2.41
C THR A 82 0.61 -26.44 2.80
N PHE A 83 1.51 -25.93 3.63
CA PHE A 83 2.62 -26.69 4.21
C PHE A 83 2.36 -26.94 5.69
N PRO A 84 2.07 -28.18 6.10
CA PRO A 84 1.93 -28.51 7.50
C PRO A 84 3.28 -28.82 8.14
N TYR A 85 3.47 -28.34 9.36
CA TYR A 85 4.67 -28.59 10.15
C TYR A 85 4.29 -28.96 11.58
N LYS A 86 4.64 -30.20 11.98
CA LYS A 86 4.47 -30.65 13.36
C LYS A 86 5.59 -30.06 14.22
N TYR A 87 5.23 -29.17 15.14
CA TYR A 87 6.22 -28.58 16.06
C TYR A 87 6.68 -29.67 17.04
N GLN A 88 7.98 -29.91 17.09
CA GLN A 88 8.54 -30.91 18.02
C GLN A 88 9.05 -30.20 19.28
N ARG A 89 9.13 -30.88 20.42
CA ARG A 89 9.71 -30.28 21.65
C ARG A 89 11.25 -30.36 21.69
N THR A 90 11.92 -30.32 20.53
CA THR A 90 13.40 -30.27 20.44
C THR A 90 13.89 -28.83 20.36
N ALA A 91 15.15 -28.56 20.78
CA ALA A 91 15.72 -27.22 20.93
C ALA A 91 15.26 -26.21 19.85
N ASP A 92 14.52 -25.17 20.28
CA ASP A 92 13.86 -24.17 19.43
C ASP A 92 14.75 -23.63 18.31
N GLU A 93 16.03 -23.41 18.57
CA GLU A 93 16.99 -22.83 17.62
C GLU A 93 17.15 -23.69 16.35
N LEU A 94 17.11 -25.02 16.48
CA LEU A 94 17.22 -25.91 15.32
C LEU A 94 15.96 -25.85 14.48
N GLN A 95 14.77 -25.87 15.11
CA GLN A 95 13.51 -25.84 14.38
C GLN A 95 13.23 -24.50 13.73
N LEU A 96 13.54 -23.39 14.41
CA LEU A 96 13.45 -22.06 13.84
C LEU A 96 14.36 -21.91 12.60
N ARG A 97 15.52 -22.56 12.58
CA ARG A 97 16.39 -22.55 11.39
C ARG A 97 15.73 -23.23 10.19
N TRP A 98 15.08 -24.38 10.38
CA TRP A 98 14.34 -25.06 9.31
C TRP A 98 13.11 -24.25 8.88
N LEU A 99 12.30 -23.83 9.85
CA LEU A 99 11.10 -23.02 9.61
C LEU A 99 11.42 -21.70 8.90
N SER A 100 12.53 -21.04 9.23
CA SER A 100 12.90 -19.74 8.63
C SER A 100 12.98 -19.77 7.10
N SER A 101 13.36 -20.91 6.51
CA SER A 101 13.43 -21.04 5.05
C SER A 101 12.03 -21.11 4.41
N ILE A 102 11.07 -21.69 5.12
CA ILE A 102 9.69 -21.86 4.68
C ILE A 102 8.89 -20.56 4.92
N LEU A 103 9.03 -20.00 6.12
CA LEU A 103 8.39 -18.74 6.57
C LEU A 103 8.80 -17.52 5.72
N ARG A 104 9.93 -17.58 5.02
CA ARG A 104 10.36 -16.54 4.07
C ARG A 104 9.38 -16.32 2.94
N ASN A 105 8.79 -17.39 2.41
CA ASN A 105 7.95 -17.33 1.22
C ASN A 105 6.45 -17.44 1.53
N ALA A 106 6.11 -17.81 2.77
CA ALA A 106 4.74 -17.90 3.22
C ALA A 106 4.10 -16.51 3.34
N LYS A 107 2.86 -16.39 2.87
CA LYS A 107 1.99 -15.21 2.99
C LYS A 107 0.98 -15.37 4.12
N LEU A 108 0.58 -16.60 4.43
CA LEU A 108 -0.31 -16.94 5.53
C LEU A 108 0.36 -17.93 6.50
N LEU A 109 0.24 -17.67 7.80
CA LEU A 109 0.75 -18.53 8.86
C LEU A 109 -0.41 -18.87 9.81
N PHE A 110 -0.68 -20.14 10.03
CA PHE A 110 -1.54 -20.66 11.09
C PHE A 110 -0.66 -21.24 12.18
N LEU A 111 -0.94 -20.86 13.42
CA LEU A 111 -0.08 -21.17 14.55
C LEU A 111 -0.93 -21.51 15.76
N ASP A 112 -0.70 -22.67 16.38
CA ASP A 112 -1.25 -22.91 17.71
C ASP A 112 -0.54 -22.01 18.74
N TRP A 113 -1.29 -21.50 19.71
CA TRP A 113 -0.72 -20.77 20.85
C TRP A 113 0.02 -21.72 21.80
N ASN A 114 -0.47 -22.95 21.94
CA ASN A 114 -0.02 -23.89 22.98
C ASN A 114 1.02 -24.90 22.48
N LEU A 115 2.00 -24.49 21.67
CA LEU A 115 3.05 -25.37 21.15
C LEU A 115 3.99 -25.95 22.23
N GLU A 116 3.98 -25.35 23.42
CA GLU A 116 4.71 -25.81 24.60
C GLU A 116 3.74 -25.92 25.78
N GLU A 117 3.63 -27.11 26.38
CA GLU A 117 3.02 -27.24 27.70
C GLU A 117 3.88 -26.49 28.73
N ALA A 118 3.28 -25.53 29.44
CA ALA A 118 3.88 -24.92 30.61
C ALA A 118 4.24 -26.03 31.61
N LYS A 119 5.51 -26.45 31.68
CA LYS A 119 5.91 -27.48 32.65
C LYS A 119 5.65 -26.94 34.05
N ALA A 120 5.08 -27.77 34.91
CA ALA A 120 5.06 -27.51 36.35
C ALA A 120 6.52 -27.37 36.86
N GLY A 121 6.99 -26.13 36.99
CA GLY A 121 8.34 -25.80 37.47
C GLY A 121 9.31 -25.20 36.44
N SER A 122 8.94 -24.95 35.18
CA SER A 122 9.72 -24.08 34.28
C SER A 122 9.12 -22.67 34.24
N SER A 123 9.98 -21.65 34.16
CA SER A 123 9.59 -20.24 34.00
C SER A 123 9.12 -19.91 32.56
N SER A 124 8.84 -20.91 31.73
CA SER A 124 8.39 -20.72 30.35
C SER A 124 6.88 -20.46 30.35
N VAL A 125 6.50 -19.23 30.03
CA VAL A 125 5.10 -18.84 29.81
C VAL A 125 4.61 -19.51 28.51
N ALA A 126 3.35 -19.96 28.49
CA ALA A 126 2.71 -20.46 27.28
C ALA A 126 2.81 -19.41 26.14
N GLY A 127 2.84 -19.86 24.88
CA GLY A 127 2.92 -18.95 23.72
C GLY A 127 4.29 -18.34 23.43
N THR A 128 5.32 -18.60 24.25
CA THR A 128 6.69 -18.10 23.98
C THR A 128 7.28 -18.63 22.67
N ALA A 129 7.07 -19.91 22.34
CA ALA A 129 7.48 -20.48 21.05
C ALA A 129 6.73 -19.81 19.88
N SER A 130 5.41 -19.64 20.04
CA SER A 130 4.55 -19.04 19.02
C SER A 130 4.96 -17.59 18.73
N LEU A 131 5.28 -16.81 19.77
CA LEU A 131 5.80 -15.45 19.60
C LEU A 131 7.14 -15.43 18.84
N LYS A 132 8.10 -16.31 19.18
CA LYS A 132 9.38 -16.40 18.45
C LYS A 132 9.18 -16.73 16.96
N ILE A 133 8.23 -17.62 16.65
CA ILE A 133 7.90 -17.98 15.26
C ILE A 133 7.32 -16.78 14.51
N ILE A 134 6.39 -16.03 15.12
CA ILE A 134 5.81 -14.83 14.52
C ILE A 134 6.89 -13.75 14.32
N GLU A 135 7.82 -13.61 15.26
CA GLU A 135 8.97 -12.70 15.14
C GLU A 135 9.87 -13.10 13.97
N GLU A 136 10.26 -14.38 13.84
CA GLU A 136 11.02 -14.86 12.67
C GLU A 136 10.25 -14.64 11.36
N TYR A 137 8.94 -14.87 11.37
CA TYR A 137 8.07 -14.66 10.21
C TYR A 137 8.05 -13.19 9.75
N SER A 138 8.10 -12.24 10.70
CA SER A 138 8.12 -10.80 10.43
C SER A 138 9.49 -10.25 10.02
N LYS A 139 10.61 -10.94 10.32
CA LYS A 139 11.97 -10.47 9.97
C LYS A 139 12.18 -10.23 8.48
N VAL A 140 11.55 -11.05 7.62
CA VAL A 140 11.68 -10.92 6.17
C VAL A 140 10.46 -10.19 5.62
N ARG A 141 10.68 -8.94 5.22
CA ARG A 141 9.67 -8.06 4.59
C ARG A 141 9.46 -8.43 3.12
N SER A 142 8.76 -9.53 2.88
CA SER A 142 8.38 -10.01 1.55
C SER A 142 6.86 -9.94 1.37
N GLY A 143 6.37 -8.79 0.89
CA GLY A 143 4.94 -8.56 0.71
C GLY A 143 4.18 -8.38 2.03
N LEU A 144 2.86 -8.52 1.95
CA LEU A 144 1.96 -8.41 3.09
C LEU A 144 1.70 -9.80 3.67
N LYS A 145 2.01 -9.98 4.96
CA LYS A 145 1.89 -11.26 5.65
C LYS A 145 0.73 -11.25 6.62
N CYS A 146 0.05 -12.38 6.73
CA CYS A 146 -1.01 -12.63 7.70
C CYS A 146 -0.61 -13.78 8.65
N ALA A 147 -0.77 -13.57 9.94
CA ALA A 147 -0.65 -14.63 10.96
C ALA A 147 -2.01 -14.87 11.65
N VAL A 148 -2.42 -16.11 11.77
CA VAL A 148 -3.63 -16.53 12.47
C VAL A 148 -3.20 -17.43 13.62
N ILE A 149 -3.39 -16.96 14.84
CA ILE A 149 -3.20 -17.76 16.04
C ILE A 149 -4.49 -18.51 16.27
N TYR A 150 -4.46 -19.82 16.03
CA TYR A 150 -5.61 -20.70 16.04
C TYR A 150 -5.56 -21.53 17.32
N THR A 151 -6.30 -21.11 18.34
CA THR A 151 -6.13 -21.59 19.73
C THR A 151 -7.43 -22.09 20.35
N GLN A 152 -7.34 -23.02 21.30
CA GLN A 152 -8.46 -23.42 22.16
C GLN A 152 -8.55 -22.56 23.44
N ALA A 153 -7.51 -21.77 23.74
CA ALA A 153 -7.51 -20.86 24.88
C ALA A 153 -8.44 -19.65 24.65
N ASP A 154 -8.74 -18.91 25.72
CA ASP A 154 -9.51 -17.66 25.60
C ASP A 154 -8.74 -16.67 24.73
N CYS A 155 -9.34 -16.28 23.60
CA CYS A 155 -8.76 -15.35 22.66
C CYS A 155 -8.41 -14.00 23.31
N SER A 156 -9.14 -13.60 24.37
CA SER A 156 -8.90 -12.36 25.10
C SER A 156 -7.59 -12.41 25.90
N GLU A 157 -7.32 -13.54 26.56
CA GLU A 157 -6.08 -13.76 27.33
C GLU A 157 -4.87 -13.78 26.40
N VAL A 158 -4.96 -14.52 25.29
CA VAL A 158 -3.93 -14.57 24.25
C VAL A 158 -3.65 -13.18 23.67
N LEU A 159 -4.70 -12.39 23.41
CA LEU A 159 -4.56 -11.03 22.91
C LEU A 159 -3.85 -10.10 23.92
N GLU A 160 -4.10 -10.25 25.21
CA GLU A 160 -3.41 -9.51 26.26
C GLU A 160 -1.92 -9.87 26.34
N GLU A 161 -1.57 -11.15 26.22
CA GLU A 161 -0.17 -11.61 26.21
C GLU A 161 0.59 -11.07 24.98
N ILE A 162 -0.03 -11.14 23.80
CA ILE A 162 0.50 -10.62 22.53
C ILE A 162 0.63 -9.10 22.54
N SER A 163 -0.23 -8.41 23.30
CA SER A 163 -0.25 -6.94 23.36
C SER A 163 1.07 -6.34 23.78
N SER A 164 1.95 -7.11 24.45
CA SER A 164 3.30 -6.72 24.84
C SER A 164 4.28 -6.60 23.66
N HIS A 165 4.06 -7.34 22.58
CA HIS A 165 4.92 -7.39 21.38
C HIS A 165 4.27 -6.69 20.18
N PHE A 166 2.95 -6.75 20.05
CA PHE A 166 2.19 -6.21 18.91
C PHE A 166 1.23 -5.07 19.32
N GLU A 167 0.75 -4.31 18.35
CA GLU A 167 -0.29 -3.29 18.54
C GLU A 167 -1.66 -3.94 18.31
N ILE A 168 -2.55 -3.83 19.30
CA ILE A 168 -3.92 -4.33 19.18
C ILE A 168 -4.79 -3.25 18.55
N VAL A 169 -5.32 -3.53 17.36
CA VAL A 169 -6.08 -2.54 16.56
C VAL A 169 -7.57 -2.62 16.86
N ASP A 170 -8.12 -3.83 16.94
CA ASP A 170 -9.52 -4.06 17.27
C ASP A 170 -9.63 -5.25 18.24
N LYS A 171 -9.96 -4.96 19.50
CA LYS A 171 -10.13 -5.97 20.55
C LYS A 171 -11.31 -6.89 20.28
N ASN A 172 -12.37 -6.40 19.66
CA ASN A 172 -13.58 -7.19 19.41
C ASN A 172 -13.39 -8.16 18.24
N ALA A 173 -12.55 -7.78 17.27
CA ALA A 173 -12.19 -8.60 16.13
C ALA A 173 -10.90 -9.41 16.36
N TYR A 174 -10.32 -9.37 17.56
CA TYR A 174 -9.05 -10.01 17.93
C TYR A 174 -7.91 -9.72 16.94
N PHE A 175 -7.86 -8.48 16.45
CA PHE A 175 -6.98 -8.06 15.36
C PHE A 175 -5.75 -7.32 15.89
N PHE A 176 -4.55 -7.78 15.48
CA PHE A 176 -3.26 -7.20 15.87
C PHE A 176 -2.36 -6.92 14.66
N GLN A 177 -1.38 -6.04 14.85
CA GLN A 177 -0.38 -5.68 13.84
C GLN A 177 0.98 -5.35 14.47
N GLU A 178 2.04 -5.27 13.66
CA GLU A 178 3.37 -4.82 14.11
C GLU A 178 3.31 -3.45 14.81
N ARG A 179 4.00 -3.32 15.95
CA ARG A 179 4.12 -2.02 16.64
C ARG A 179 4.96 -1.05 15.81
N ASN A 180 4.52 0.21 15.77
CA ASN A 180 5.30 1.33 15.24
C ASN A 180 5.81 1.14 13.81
N ALA A 181 5.03 0.55 12.91
CA ALA A 181 5.39 0.61 11.50
C ALA A 181 5.00 1.97 10.91
N GLU A 182 5.77 3.00 11.28
CA GLU A 182 5.68 4.36 10.74
C GLU A 182 5.86 4.38 9.21
N GLU A 183 6.28 3.26 8.61
CA GLU A 183 6.50 3.08 7.18
C GLU A 183 5.59 2.01 6.56
N GLY A 184 4.56 1.56 7.29
CA GLY A 184 3.63 0.49 6.91
C GLY A 184 3.97 -0.85 7.57
N ASN A 185 2.94 -1.63 7.93
CA ASN A 185 3.10 -2.94 8.57
C ASN A 185 3.36 -4.01 7.51
N SER A 186 4.38 -4.85 7.72
CA SER A 186 4.59 -6.06 6.92
C SER A 186 3.72 -7.22 7.37
N LEU A 187 3.38 -7.26 8.66
CA LEU A 187 2.60 -8.31 9.28
C LEU A 187 1.37 -7.75 9.98
N PHE A 188 0.25 -8.43 9.77
CA PHE A 188 -0.93 -8.33 10.60
C PHE A 188 -1.42 -9.72 10.99
N GLY A 189 -2.26 -9.81 12.00
CA GLY A 189 -2.78 -11.10 12.40
C GLY A 189 -4.04 -11.06 13.24
N PHE A 190 -4.55 -12.26 13.47
CA PHE A 190 -5.80 -12.51 14.19
C PHE A 190 -5.60 -13.60 15.23
N VAL A 191 -6.29 -13.48 16.35
CA VAL A 191 -6.48 -14.59 17.29
C VAL A 191 -7.86 -15.17 17.03
N MET A 192 -7.93 -16.46 16.73
CA MET A 192 -9.16 -17.16 16.38
C MET A 192 -9.29 -18.44 17.22
N ASN A 193 -10.51 -18.71 17.68
CA ASN A 193 -10.80 -19.94 18.41
C ASN A 193 -10.85 -21.13 17.43
N LYS A 194 -10.29 -22.30 17.80
CA LYS A 194 -10.40 -23.55 17.01
C LYS A 194 -11.85 -24.02 16.79
N GLU A 195 -12.83 -23.47 17.51
CA GLU A 195 -14.27 -23.68 17.24
C GLU A 195 -14.75 -23.05 15.92
N ILE A 196 -14.04 -22.04 15.41
CA ILE A 196 -14.39 -21.39 14.13
C ILE A 196 -14.03 -22.34 12.99
N GLN A 197 -15.03 -22.62 12.14
CA GLN A 197 -14.84 -23.44 10.94
C GLN A 197 -13.79 -22.83 10.02
N PRO A 198 -12.79 -23.62 9.54
CA PRO A 198 -11.73 -23.15 8.65
C PRO A 198 -12.22 -22.37 7.43
N SER A 199 -13.35 -22.76 6.86
CA SER A 199 -13.97 -22.12 5.69
C SER A 199 -14.36 -20.65 5.94
N ASN A 200 -14.66 -20.27 7.18
CA ASN A 200 -15.06 -18.92 7.56
C ASN A 200 -13.87 -17.98 7.81
N ILE A 201 -12.65 -18.52 7.99
CA ILE A 201 -11.47 -17.73 8.35
C ILE A 201 -11.18 -16.66 7.29
N MET A 202 -11.23 -17.03 6.01
CA MET A 202 -11.01 -16.10 4.90
C MET A 202 -12.08 -15.01 4.82
N GLU A 203 -13.32 -15.33 5.21
CA GLU A 203 -14.41 -14.35 5.28
C GLU A 203 -14.19 -13.33 6.39
N ILE A 204 -13.75 -13.80 7.56
CA ILE A 204 -13.40 -12.95 8.70
C ILE A 204 -12.26 -12.01 8.32
N ILE A 205 -11.16 -12.55 7.76
CA ILE A 205 -10.02 -11.76 7.27
C ILE A 205 -10.50 -10.70 6.26
N GLY A 206 -11.29 -11.10 5.28
CA GLY A 206 -11.83 -10.20 4.26
C GLY A 206 -12.68 -9.07 4.84
N SER A 207 -13.57 -9.39 5.79
CA SER A 207 -14.44 -8.41 6.44
C SER A 207 -13.66 -7.35 7.23
N ILE A 208 -12.59 -7.76 7.94
CA ILE A 208 -11.76 -6.85 8.73
C ILE A 208 -10.88 -6.01 7.81
N LEU A 209 -10.31 -6.60 6.76
CA LEU A 209 -9.54 -5.84 5.75
C LEU A 209 -10.40 -4.80 5.03
N LEU A 210 -11.67 -5.10 4.74
CA LEU A 210 -12.59 -4.13 4.14
C LEU A 210 -12.85 -2.93 5.06
N LYS A 211 -13.01 -3.21 6.36
CA LYS A 211 -13.31 -2.21 7.39
C LYS A 211 -12.09 -1.32 7.67
N ASP A 212 -10.92 -1.92 7.95
CA ASP A 212 -9.78 -1.21 8.52
C ASP A 212 -8.62 -0.98 7.53
N LYS A 213 -8.57 -1.72 6.41
CA LYS A 213 -7.44 -1.74 5.46
C LYS A 213 -7.88 -1.79 3.99
N SER A 214 -8.93 -1.06 3.63
CA SER A 214 -9.51 -1.10 2.28
C SER A 214 -8.49 -0.78 1.16
N ILE A 215 -7.56 0.15 1.38
CA ILE A 215 -6.48 0.44 0.41
C ILE A 215 -5.57 -0.79 0.21
N SER A 216 -5.21 -1.50 1.28
CA SER A 216 -4.41 -2.71 1.16
C SER A 216 -5.12 -3.74 0.30
N LEU A 217 -6.42 -3.94 0.51
CA LEU A 217 -7.23 -4.86 -0.29
C LEU A 217 -7.25 -4.51 -1.79
N HIS A 218 -7.31 -3.21 -2.12
CA HIS A 218 -7.17 -2.73 -3.49
C HIS A 218 -5.82 -3.06 -4.10
N ILE A 219 -4.75 -2.93 -3.30
CA ILE A 219 -3.41 -3.30 -3.73
C ILE A 219 -3.32 -4.82 -3.93
N LEU A 220 -3.92 -5.64 -3.06
CA LEU A 220 -3.97 -7.10 -3.23
C LEU A 220 -4.64 -7.50 -4.55
N ASP A 221 -5.80 -6.90 -4.85
CA ASP A 221 -6.49 -7.12 -6.12
C ASP A 221 -5.64 -6.66 -7.32
N SER A 222 -4.95 -5.53 -7.19
CA SER A 222 -4.06 -5.02 -8.25
C SER A 222 -2.87 -5.95 -8.50
N VAL A 223 -2.27 -6.52 -7.44
CA VAL A 223 -1.18 -7.51 -7.55
C VAL A 223 -1.67 -8.73 -8.31
N HIS A 224 -2.83 -9.27 -7.96
CA HIS A 224 -3.39 -10.42 -8.66
C HIS A 224 -3.64 -10.14 -10.15
N ARG A 225 -4.22 -8.98 -10.48
CA ARG A 225 -4.43 -8.57 -11.88
C ARG A 225 -3.11 -8.34 -12.62
N LEU A 226 -2.06 -7.90 -11.92
CA LEU A 226 -0.72 -7.77 -12.48
C LEU A 226 -0.12 -9.15 -12.79
N GLU A 227 -0.24 -10.13 -11.89
CA GLU A 227 0.19 -11.52 -12.13
C GLU A 227 -0.50 -12.13 -13.35
N GLN A 228 -1.81 -11.92 -13.50
CA GLN A 228 -2.56 -12.33 -14.70
C GLN A 228 -2.02 -11.65 -15.96
N SER A 229 -1.73 -10.34 -15.89
CA SER A 229 -1.18 -9.58 -17.00
C SER A 229 0.22 -10.09 -17.39
N ILE A 230 1.06 -10.40 -16.41
CA ILE A 230 2.38 -11.02 -16.61
C ILE A 230 2.22 -12.36 -17.33
N SER A 231 1.33 -13.23 -16.85
CA SER A 231 1.09 -14.53 -17.48
C SER A 231 0.67 -14.39 -18.96
N ASN A 232 -0.25 -13.48 -19.25
CA ASN A 232 -0.70 -13.19 -20.62
C ASN A 232 0.43 -12.66 -21.52
N VAL A 233 1.26 -11.76 -21.00
CA VAL A 233 2.41 -11.21 -21.73
C VAL A 233 3.47 -12.28 -21.94
N MET A 234 3.79 -13.09 -20.93
CA MET A 234 4.74 -14.19 -21.04
C MET A 234 4.31 -15.21 -22.10
N HIS A 235 3.02 -15.52 -22.22
CA HIS A 235 2.51 -16.35 -23.30
C HIS A 235 2.81 -15.76 -24.69
N ARG A 236 2.79 -14.43 -24.85
CA ARG A 236 3.13 -13.75 -26.11
C ARG A 236 4.64 -13.74 -26.37
N PHE A 237 5.45 -13.60 -25.34
CA PHE A 237 6.92 -13.60 -25.42
C PHE A 237 7.54 -15.00 -25.50
N ASN A 238 6.75 -16.07 -25.40
CA ASN A 238 7.20 -17.45 -25.56
C ASN A 238 7.51 -17.85 -27.02
N ALA A 239 7.55 -16.89 -27.95
CA ALA A 239 7.90 -17.13 -29.34
C ALA A 239 9.37 -16.74 -29.61
N PRO A 240 10.06 -17.44 -30.54
CA PRO A 240 11.50 -17.27 -30.77
C PRO A 240 11.81 -16.00 -31.59
N PHE A 241 11.71 -14.84 -30.94
CA PHE A 241 11.95 -13.54 -31.54
C PHE A 241 13.40 -13.05 -31.41
N GLU A 242 14.32 -13.85 -30.86
CA GLU A 242 15.68 -13.43 -30.52
C GLU A 242 16.40 -12.87 -31.75
N LYS A 243 16.26 -13.53 -32.90
CA LYS A 243 16.88 -13.07 -34.16
C LYS A 243 16.40 -11.67 -34.57
N VAL A 244 15.11 -11.37 -34.37
CA VAL A 244 14.52 -10.07 -34.73
C VAL A 244 14.94 -9.01 -33.73
N ILE A 245 14.89 -9.33 -32.43
CA ILE A 245 15.30 -8.44 -31.33
C ILE A 245 16.78 -8.07 -31.48
N PHE A 246 17.68 -9.04 -31.67
CA PHE A 246 19.10 -8.76 -31.88
C PHE A 246 19.36 -7.97 -33.15
N THR A 247 18.63 -8.24 -34.25
CA THR A 247 18.75 -7.44 -35.48
C THR A 247 18.35 -5.99 -35.22
N GLN A 248 17.27 -5.73 -34.47
CA GLN A 248 16.83 -4.38 -34.12
C GLN A 248 17.79 -3.68 -33.16
N MET A 249 18.34 -4.39 -32.18
CA MET A 249 19.33 -3.83 -31.24
C MET A 249 20.61 -3.42 -31.97
N ILE A 250 21.11 -4.27 -32.88
CA ILE A 250 22.28 -3.98 -33.69
C ILE A 250 22.00 -2.81 -34.64
N SER A 251 20.85 -2.80 -35.32
CA SER A 251 20.52 -1.71 -36.25
C SER A 251 20.24 -0.37 -35.56
N SER A 252 19.83 -0.41 -34.30
CA SER A 252 19.57 0.80 -33.48
C SER A 252 20.78 1.23 -32.66
N GLU A 253 21.95 0.58 -32.82
CA GLU A 253 23.20 0.89 -32.11
C GLU A 253 23.05 0.93 -30.57
N ILE A 254 22.19 0.06 -30.02
CA ILE A 254 22.01 -0.03 -28.56
C ILE A 254 23.28 -0.63 -27.94
N ASP A 255 23.81 0.01 -26.89
CA ASP A 255 24.97 -0.53 -26.15
C ASP A 255 24.61 -1.90 -25.57
N SER A 256 25.52 -2.86 -25.69
CA SER A 256 25.39 -4.21 -25.11
C SER A 256 24.99 -4.21 -23.63
N ASN A 257 25.41 -3.19 -22.86
CA ASN A 257 25.08 -3.07 -21.45
C ASN A 257 23.64 -2.61 -21.19
N ASP A 258 22.99 -1.99 -22.17
CA ASP A 258 21.63 -1.44 -22.08
C ASP A 258 20.57 -2.45 -22.58
N ILE A 259 21.00 -3.57 -23.17
CA ILE A 259 20.12 -4.63 -23.68
C ILE A 259 19.15 -5.18 -22.60
N PRO A 260 19.61 -5.55 -21.40
CA PRO A 260 18.70 -6.03 -20.35
C PRO A 260 17.65 -4.99 -19.97
N ALA A 261 18.06 -3.72 -19.80
CA ALA A 261 17.16 -2.63 -19.43
C ALA A 261 16.08 -2.40 -20.52
N PHE A 262 16.47 -2.46 -21.79
CA PHE A 262 15.54 -2.35 -22.92
C PHE A 262 14.48 -3.47 -22.89
N LEU A 263 14.90 -4.72 -22.63
CA LEU A 263 13.99 -5.87 -22.55
C LEU A 263 13.05 -5.76 -21.34
N ASP A 264 13.58 -5.38 -20.18
CA ASP A 264 12.80 -5.17 -18.96
C ASP A 264 11.75 -4.06 -19.16
N ASP A 265 12.14 -2.92 -19.74
CA ASP A 265 11.24 -1.80 -20.03
C ASP A 265 10.14 -2.19 -21.03
N THR A 266 10.50 -2.97 -22.05
CA THR A 266 9.54 -3.46 -23.07
C THR A 266 8.51 -4.40 -22.44
N LEU A 267 8.98 -5.39 -21.65
CA LEU A 267 8.12 -6.34 -20.97
C LEU A 267 7.21 -5.64 -19.97
N LEU A 268 7.77 -4.73 -19.16
CA LEU A 268 7.00 -3.96 -18.19
C LEU A 268 5.94 -3.08 -18.87
N SER A 269 6.27 -2.43 -19.98
CA SER A 269 5.32 -1.62 -20.76
C SER A 269 4.15 -2.46 -21.27
N ASP A 270 4.42 -3.66 -21.80
CA ASP A 270 3.37 -4.57 -22.27
C ASP A 270 2.50 -5.08 -21.12
N VAL A 271 3.11 -5.44 -19.99
CA VAL A 271 2.39 -5.86 -18.77
C VAL A 271 1.46 -4.75 -18.28
N LEU A 272 1.95 -3.51 -18.19
CA LEU A 272 1.14 -2.36 -17.77
C LEU A 272 0.00 -2.06 -18.75
N THR A 273 0.24 -2.24 -20.05
CA THR A 273 -0.76 -2.06 -21.10
C THR A 273 -1.88 -3.10 -20.97
N GLU A 274 -1.55 -4.38 -20.79
CA GLU A 274 -2.55 -5.42 -20.56
C GLU A 274 -3.30 -5.20 -19.24
N HIS A 275 -2.59 -4.80 -18.17
CA HIS A 275 -3.20 -4.51 -16.88
C HIS A 275 -4.27 -3.41 -16.98
N SER A 276 -4.04 -2.37 -17.79
CA SER A 276 -5.00 -1.28 -17.99
C SER A 276 -6.34 -1.71 -18.63
N LYS A 277 -6.37 -2.86 -19.30
CA LYS A 277 -7.58 -3.40 -19.95
C LYS A 277 -8.46 -4.18 -18.97
N ILE A 278 -7.94 -4.57 -17.81
CA ILE A 278 -8.67 -5.35 -16.80
C ILE A 278 -9.48 -4.40 -15.93
N SER A 279 -10.81 -4.52 -15.97
CA SER A 279 -11.74 -3.71 -15.17
C SER A 279 -11.44 -3.83 -13.67
N ALA A 280 -11.33 -2.69 -12.98
CA ALA A 280 -11.14 -2.63 -11.53
C ALA A 280 -12.49 -2.50 -10.81
N THR A 281 -12.63 -3.19 -9.68
CA THR A 281 -13.76 -3.01 -8.75
C THR A 281 -13.46 -1.89 -7.75
N ASN A 282 -14.37 -0.94 -7.59
CA ASN A 282 -14.17 0.23 -6.73
C ASN A 282 -14.59 -0.02 -5.26
N PHE A 283 -13.89 -0.91 -4.56
CA PHE A 283 -14.21 -1.19 -3.14
C PHE A 283 -13.99 0.02 -2.21
N LEU A 284 -13.12 0.98 -2.58
CA LEU A 284 -12.82 2.15 -1.74
C LEU A 284 -14.07 3.01 -1.59
N PHE A 285 -14.71 3.30 -2.73
CA PHE A 285 -15.93 4.08 -2.72
C PHE A 285 -17.08 3.33 -2.04
N GLN A 286 -17.23 2.02 -2.27
CA GLN A 286 -18.31 1.24 -1.64
C GLN A 286 -18.16 1.12 -0.12
N SER A 287 -16.94 0.85 0.36
CA SER A 287 -16.62 0.86 1.80
C SER A 287 -16.94 2.24 2.37
N LYS A 288 -16.46 3.30 1.71
CA LYS A 288 -16.68 4.66 2.17
C LYS A 288 -18.14 5.06 2.22
N LYS A 289 -18.91 4.74 1.17
CA LYS A 289 -20.35 4.94 1.09
C LYS A 289 -21.09 4.30 2.27
N THR A 290 -20.69 3.08 2.65
CA THR A 290 -21.25 2.38 3.81
C THR A 290 -20.94 3.10 5.11
N GLU A 291 -19.70 3.55 5.31
CA GLU A 291 -19.31 4.34 6.49
C GLU A 291 -20.12 5.64 6.61
N ILE A 292 -20.29 6.35 5.49
CA ILE A 292 -21.08 7.59 5.43
C ILE A 292 -22.53 7.30 5.80
N LEU A 293 -23.13 6.27 5.18
CA LEU A 293 -24.52 5.90 5.44
C LEU A 293 -24.74 5.58 6.92
N GLN A 294 -23.89 4.73 7.52
CA GLN A 294 -24.00 4.39 8.94
C GLN A 294 -23.85 5.62 9.84
N THR A 295 -22.91 6.50 9.51
CA THR A 295 -22.69 7.74 10.27
C THR A 295 -23.89 8.67 10.21
N LEU A 296 -24.52 8.83 9.05
CA LEU A 296 -25.70 9.68 8.87
C LEU A 296 -26.96 9.09 9.53
N LEU A 297 -27.08 7.76 9.57
CA LEU A 297 -28.19 7.07 10.24
C LEU A 297 -28.12 7.16 11.77
N GLN A 298 -26.92 7.21 12.35
CA GLN A 298 -26.72 7.34 13.80
C GLN A 298 -27.20 8.70 14.33
N ARG A 299 -26.83 9.79 13.64
CA ARG A 299 -27.27 11.14 14.01
C ARG A 299 -27.21 12.10 12.82
N PRO A 300 -28.16 13.05 12.69
CA PRO A 300 -28.09 14.11 11.68
C PRO A 300 -26.84 14.98 11.87
N ILE A 301 -26.45 15.71 10.82
CA ILE A 301 -25.31 16.64 10.91
C ILE A 301 -25.75 17.87 11.70
N GLU A 302 -24.97 18.26 12.70
CA GLU A 302 -25.25 19.43 13.54
C GLU A 302 -24.47 20.66 13.05
N GLN A 303 -25.02 21.85 13.31
CA GLN A 303 -24.38 23.11 12.92
C GLN A 303 -22.97 23.25 13.50
N GLN A 304 -22.78 22.88 14.77
CA GLN A 304 -21.49 22.96 15.46
C GLN A 304 -20.43 22.05 14.81
N GLU A 305 -20.82 20.89 14.26
CA GLU A 305 -19.93 20.00 13.53
C GLU A 305 -19.42 20.68 12.25
N ILE A 306 -20.32 21.30 11.48
CA ILE A 306 -19.95 22.00 10.24
C ILE A 306 -19.08 23.23 10.54
N GLU A 307 -19.35 23.95 11.63
CA GLU A 307 -18.53 25.08 12.06
C GLU A 307 -17.12 24.66 12.47
N SER A 308 -17.02 23.58 13.26
CA SER A 308 -15.74 23.01 13.66
C SER A 308 -14.97 22.46 12.44
N PHE A 309 -15.67 21.81 11.52
CA PHE A 309 -15.09 21.35 10.25
C PHE A 309 -14.58 22.51 9.40
N HIS A 310 -15.35 23.59 9.29
CA HIS A 310 -14.96 24.77 8.52
C HIS A 310 -13.71 25.47 9.09
N ALA A 311 -13.51 25.42 10.40
CA ALA A 311 -12.28 25.93 11.03
C ALA A 311 -11.04 25.13 10.61
N LEU A 312 -11.20 23.86 10.22
CA LEU A 312 -10.13 22.97 9.78
C LEU A 312 -9.95 22.97 8.26
N ILE A 313 -11.06 22.97 7.52
CA ILE A 313 -11.10 22.87 6.06
C ILE A 313 -12.00 23.99 5.53
N THR A 314 -11.43 24.91 4.77
CA THR A 314 -12.17 26.05 4.22
C THR A 314 -13.20 25.57 3.20
N LEU A 315 -14.47 25.90 3.45
CA LEU A 315 -15.60 25.64 2.55
C LEU A 315 -15.96 26.93 1.79
N LYS A 316 -16.20 26.85 0.48
CA LYS A 316 -16.67 27.99 -0.31
C LYS A 316 -18.15 28.24 -0.02
N LYS A 317 -18.54 29.49 0.24
CA LYS A 317 -19.93 29.89 0.58
C LYS A 317 -20.57 29.03 1.68
N LYS A 318 -19.90 29.00 2.84
CA LYS A 318 -20.30 28.28 4.06
C LYS A 318 -21.81 28.28 4.32
N ASP A 319 -22.46 29.43 4.26
CA ASP A 319 -23.89 29.56 4.63
C ASP A 319 -24.84 28.75 3.74
N LEU A 320 -24.50 28.56 2.47
CA LEU A 320 -25.33 27.77 1.55
C LEU A 320 -25.16 26.27 1.81
N ILE A 321 -23.92 25.84 2.04
CA ILE A 321 -23.59 24.44 2.35
C ILE A 321 -24.21 24.04 3.70
N VAL A 322 -24.04 24.87 4.72
CA VAL A 322 -24.66 24.66 6.05
C VAL A 322 -26.17 24.53 5.91
N ARG A 323 -26.83 25.44 5.19
CA ARG A 323 -28.29 25.38 4.99
C ARG A 323 -28.74 24.08 4.32
N LYS A 324 -27.99 23.57 3.34
CA LYS A 324 -28.34 22.31 2.65
C LYS A 324 -28.08 21.08 3.51
N LEU A 325 -26.95 21.02 4.22
CA LEU A 325 -26.62 19.88 5.10
C LEU A 325 -27.53 19.79 6.34
N LEU A 326 -28.13 20.91 6.76
CA LEU A 326 -29.13 20.94 7.84
C LEU A 326 -30.57 20.73 7.35
N ASP A 327 -30.82 20.77 6.04
CA ASP A 327 -32.14 20.53 5.46
C ASP A 327 -32.46 19.02 5.53
N SER A 328 -33.46 18.67 6.33
CA SER A 328 -33.89 17.28 6.54
C SER A 328 -34.37 16.62 5.25
N THR A 329 -34.97 17.37 4.32
CA THR A 329 -35.45 16.83 3.04
C THR A 329 -34.27 16.47 2.15
N PHE A 330 -33.32 17.40 2.03
CA PHE A 330 -32.09 17.18 1.27
C PHE A 330 -31.30 15.99 1.82
N MET A 331 -31.08 15.95 3.14
CA MET A 331 -30.32 14.85 3.75
C MET A 331 -31.03 13.50 3.68
N SER A 332 -32.37 13.47 3.74
CA SER A 332 -33.13 12.23 3.54
C SER A 332 -32.93 11.68 2.12
N ASN A 333 -32.96 12.55 1.10
CA ASN A 333 -32.69 12.15 -0.28
C ASN A 333 -31.24 11.65 -0.47
N ILE A 334 -30.26 12.25 0.22
CA ILE A 334 -28.87 11.78 0.22
C ILE A 334 -28.77 10.39 0.86
N ILE A 335 -29.43 10.15 1.99
CA ILE A 335 -29.44 8.84 2.65
C ILE A 335 -30.07 7.78 1.73
N GLU A 336 -31.16 8.11 1.04
CA GLU A 336 -31.80 7.22 0.06
C GLU A 336 -30.87 6.92 -1.12
N LEU A 337 -30.19 7.94 -1.66
CA LEU A 337 -29.18 7.79 -2.70
C LEU A 337 -28.03 6.86 -2.26
N LEU A 338 -27.53 7.02 -1.03
CA LEU A 338 -26.45 6.18 -0.49
C LEU A 338 -26.90 4.72 -0.24
N ARG A 339 -28.20 4.45 -0.12
CA ARG A 339 -28.74 3.08 -0.05
C ARG A 339 -28.80 2.41 -1.43
N ASN A 340 -28.83 3.19 -2.51
CA ASN A 340 -28.88 2.62 -3.86
C ASN A 340 -27.60 1.83 -4.17
N HIS A 341 -27.73 0.54 -4.49
CA HIS A 341 -26.61 -0.33 -4.84
C HIS A 341 -25.90 0.06 -6.15
N GLU A 342 -26.59 0.74 -7.07
CA GLU A 342 -26.04 1.17 -8.37
C GLU A 342 -25.05 2.33 -8.26
N LEU A 343 -25.00 3.01 -7.12
CA LEU A 343 -24.05 4.09 -6.88
C LEU A 343 -22.65 3.50 -6.65
N ASP A 344 -21.75 3.66 -7.63
CA ASP A 344 -20.46 2.97 -7.75
C ASP A 344 -19.22 3.87 -7.80
N SER A 345 -19.39 5.18 -7.96
CA SER A 345 -18.27 6.12 -8.10
C SER A 345 -18.59 7.50 -7.53
N ILE A 346 -17.52 8.28 -7.30
CA ILE A 346 -17.63 9.68 -6.88
C ILE A 346 -18.26 10.54 -7.99
N ALA A 347 -18.04 10.18 -9.26
CA ALA A 347 -18.62 10.88 -10.40
C ALA A 347 -20.15 10.71 -10.42
N THR A 348 -20.65 9.47 -10.29
CA THR A 348 -22.09 9.20 -10.22
C THR A 348 -22.72 9.84 -8.98
N LEU A 349 -22.02 9.85 -7.84
CA LEU A 349 -22.47 10.59 -6.65
C LEU A 349 -22.59 12.10 -6.89
N LYS A 350 -21.62 12.71 -7.59
CA LYS A 350 -21.65 14.14 -7.92
C LYS A 350 -22.86 14.47 -8.79
N ASP A 351 -23.10 13.69 -9.83
CA ASP A 351 -24.20 13.90 -10.78
C ASP A 351 -25.57 13.73 -10.11
N GLU A 352 -25.69 12.77 -9.20
CA GLU A 352 -26.91 12.54 -8.45
C GLU A 352 -27.17 13.63 -7.40
N ILE A 353 -26.14 14.13 -6.72
CA ILE A 353 -26.27 15.29 -5.82
C ILE A 353 -26.69 16.55 -6.61
N MET A 354 -26.13 16.75 -7.82
CA MET A 354 -26.57 17.83 -8.72
C MET A 354 -28.08 17.73 -8.98
N ARG A 355 -28.56 16.53 -9.34
CA ARG A 355 -29.97 16.25 -9.62
C ARG A 355 -30.88 16.49 -8.41
N ILE A 356 -30.52 15.96 -7.23
CA ILE A 356 -31.25 16.15 -5.97
C ILE A 356 -31.33 17.64 -5.60
N SER A 357 -30.28 18.40 -5.89
CA SER A 357 -30.24 19.84 -5.62
C SER A 357 -31.03 20.70 -6.61
N ALA A 358 -31.67 20.10 -7.62
CA ALA A 358 -32.37 20.78 -8.71
C ALA A 358 -31.52 21.88 -9.39
N ASN A 359 -30.22 21.61 -9.56
CA ASN A 359 -29.23 22.55 -10.13
C ASN A 359 -29.09 23.89 -9.37
N GLN A 360 -29.54 23.97 -8.11
CA GLN A 360 -29.33 25.14 -7.26
C GLN A 360 -27.86 25.26 -6.79
N LEU A 361 -27.13 24.15 -6.84
CA LEU A 361 -25.72 24.07 -6.48
C LEU A 361 -24.85 24.01 -7.74
N ASN A 362 -23.71 24.69 -7.69
CA ASN A 362 -22.68 24.56 -8.72
C ASN A 362 -21.68 23.46 -8.32
N ASP A 363 -20.79 23.13 -9.25
CA ASP A 363 -19.74 22.13 -9.05
C ASP A 363 -18.88 22.35 -7.80
N GLU A 364 -18.58 23.60 -7.46
CA GLU A 364 -17.77 23.90 -6.28
C GLU A 364 -18.49 23.60 -4.98
N HIS A 365 -19.78 23.93 -4.88
CA HIS A 365 -20.58 23.62 -3.69
C HIS A 365 -20.75 22.11 -3.50
N ILE A 366 -20.93 21.37 -4.60
CA ILE A 366 -21.11 19.92 -4.55
C ILE A 366 -19.81 19.23 -4.15
N ARG A 367 -18.68 19.69 -4.67
CA ARG A 367 -17.36 19.23 -4.20
C ARG A 367 -17.24 19.40 -2.68
N ASP A 368 -17.64 20.56 -2.16
CA ASP A 368 -17.52 20.85 -0.74
C ASP A 368 -18.52 20.02 0.11
N ILE A 369 -19.73 19.75 -0.39
CA ILE A 369 -20.68 18.80 0.24
C ILE A 369 -20.10 17.39 0.26
N ILE A 370 -19.59 16.90 -0.87
CA ILE A 370 -18.95 15.58 -0.95
C ILE A 370 -17.76 15.52 0.01
N LEU A 371 -16.96 16.58 0.12
CA LEU A 371 -15.83 16.63 1.04
C LEU A 371 -16.27 16.48 2.50
N VAL A 372 -17.35 17.17 2.91
CA VAL A 372 -17.93 16.99 4.25
C VAL A 372 -18.41 15.56 4.44
N LEU A 373 -19.18 15.02 3.48
CA LEU A 373 -19.68 13.64 3.56
C LEU A 373 -18.53 12.63 3.66
N MET A 374 -17.45 12.79 2.90
CA MET A 374 -16.31 11.87 2.90
C MET A 374 -15.47 11.93 4.18
N LEU A 375 -15.57 12.98 4.98
CA LEU A 375 -14.73 13.19 6.16
C LEU A 375 -15.51 13.16 7.48
N ILE A 376 -16.84 13.18 7.44
CA ILE A 376 -17.68 13.28 8.64
C ILE A 376 -17.52 12.10 9.59
N ASP A 377 -17.34 10.87 9.09
CA ASP A 377 -17.16 9.70 9.97
C ASP A 377 -15.86 9.83 10.78
N GLY A 378 -14.76 10.20 10.12
CA GLY A 378 -13.45 10.36 10.75
C GLY A 378 -13.47 11.52 11.75
N PHE A 379 -14.15 12.60 11.39
CA PHE A 379 -14.35 13.74 12.28
C PHE A 379 -15.15 13.36 13.54
N ARG A 380 -16.21 12.55 13.41
CA ARG A 380 -17.03 12.11 14.55
C ARG A 380 -16.32 11.11 15.45
N LYS A 381 -15.52 10.21 14.88
CA LYS A 381 -14.75 9.20 15.65
C LYS A 381 -13.69 9.85 16.55
N ASN A 382 -13.05 10.93 16.09
CA ASN A 382 -11.98 11.59 16.85
C ASN A 382 -11.91 13.10 16.58
N SER A 383 -12.91 13.85 17.06
CA SER A 383 -13.04 15.28 16.75
C SER A 383 -11.89 16.14 17.30
N SER A 384 -11.36 15.81 18.48
CA SER A 384 -10.29 16.57 19.14
C SER A 384 -8.91 16.40 18.47
N ASP A 385 -8.60 15.20 17.96
CA ASP A 385 -7.32 14.92 17.30
C ASP A 385 -7.44 14.74 15.77
N PHE A 386 -8.60 15.04 15.18
CA PHE A 386 -8.84 14.92 13.74
C PHE A 386 -7.78 15.66 12.93
N GLN A 387 -7.49 16.92 13.29
CA GLN A 387 -6.50 17.74 12.58
C GLN A 387 -5.10 17.12 12.61
N LYS A 388 -4.64 16.68 13.79
CA LYS A 388 -3.32 16.06 13.94
C LYS A 388 -3.24 14.76 13.15
N THR A 389 -4.30 13.95 13.20
CA THR A 389 -4.40 12.67 12.48
C THR A 389 -4.37 12.90 10.97
N PHE A 390 -5.15 13.86 10.47
CA PHE A 390 -5.20 14.21 9.05
C PHE A 390 -3.86 14.75 8.55
N GLN A 391 -3.17 15.58 9.34
CA GLN A 391 -1.83 16.06 9.03
C GLN A 391 -0.81 14.93 8.96
N LYS A 392 -0.84 14.01 9.93
CA LYS A 392 0.03 12.82 9.96
C LYS A 392 -0.22 11.90 8.77
N GLN A 393 -1.48 11.66 8.40
CA GLN A 393 -1.84 10.89 7.20
C GLN A 393 -1.37 11.59 5.92
N THR A 394 -1.53 12.91 5.83
CA THR A 394 -1.05 13.71 4.69
C THR A 394 0.48 13.65 4.55
N TYR A 395 1.21 13.64 5.66
CA TYR A 395 2.65 13.44 5.70
C TYR A 395 3.04 12.08 5.08
N TYR A 396 2.46 10.99 5.57
CA TYR A 396 2.77 9.65 5.07
C TYR A 396 2.38 9.45 3.61
N LEU A 397 1.21 9.94 3.21
CA LEU A 397 0.77 9.90 1.82
C LEU A 397 1.72 10.69 0.92
N THR A 398 2.17 11.86 1.35
CA THR A 398 3.13 12.68 0.59
C THR A 398 4.47 11.96 0.45
N LYS A 399 4.99 11.37 1.53
CA LYS A 399 6.22 10.57 1.54
C LYS A 399 6.11 9.40 0.55
N LEU A 400 5.03 8.63 0.62
CA LEU A 400 4.77 7.48 -0.25
C LEU A 400 4.67 7.87 -1.73
N MET A 401 3.96 8.96 -2.03
CA MET A 401 3.68 9.34 -3.41
C MET A 401 4.86 9.99 -4.11
N LYS A 402 5.59 10.89 -3.43
CA LYS A 402 6.59 11.77 -4.08
C LYS A 402 8.04 11.36 -3.85
N TYR A 403 8.32 10.56 -2.82
CA TYR A 403 9.67 10.34 -2.33
C TYR A 403 10.05 8.85 -2.33
N CYS A 404 11.34 8.59 -2.50
CA CYS A 404 11.95 7.28 -2.31
C CYS A 404 12.63 7.21 -0.94
N LYS A 405 12.65 6.02 -0.33
CA LYS A 405 13.60 5.77 0.76
C LYS A 405 15.00 5.66 0.15
N THR A 406 15.91 6.51 0.60
CA THR A 406 17.33 6.40 0.30
C THR A 406 18.07 6.33 1.61
N ASN A 407 18.65 5.17 1.91
CA ASN A 407 19.49 4.96 3.09
C ASN A 407 20.95 5.40 2.86
N SER A 408 21.27 5.93 1.67
CA SER A 408 22.60 6.41 1.33
C SER A 408 22.68 7.93 1.46
N ASP A 409 23.77 8.40 2.08
CA ASP A 409 24.17 9.83 2.09
C ASP A 409 24.80 10.26 0.75
N LEU A 410 24.47 9.58 -0.36
CA LEU A 410 24.95 9.92 -1.69
C LEU A 410 24.20 11.13 -2.26
N ILE A 411 24.89 11.95 -3.04
CA ILE A 411 24.30 13.08 -3.77
C ILE A 411 23.75 12.57 -5.10
N ASP A 412 22.47 12.25 -5.09
CA ASP A 412 21.73 11.75 -6.25
C ASP A 412 20.88 12.86 -6.87
N THR A 413 20.53 12.73 -8.16
CA THR A 413 19.55 13.62 -8.81
C THR A 413 18.23 13.58 -8.03
N GLY A 414 17.71 14.74 -7.65
CA GLY A 414 16.45 14.84 -6.89
C GLY A 414 16.60 14.70 -5.37
N SER A 415 17.82 14.51 -4.87
CA SER A 415 18.09 14.56 -3.43
C SER A 415 17.85 15.96 -2.86
N ILE A 416 17.17 16.02 -1.72
CA ILE A 416 16.86 17.24 -0.98
C ILE A 416 17.67 17.25 0.31
N TRP A 417 18.31 18.38 0.57
CA TRP A 417 19.20 18.57 1.71
C TRP A 417 18.81 19.81 2.50
N SER A 418 18.96 19.79 3.82
CA SER A 418 18.90 20.98 4.67
C SER A 418 20.31 21.52 4.95
N MET A 419 20.45 22.83 4.98
CA MET A 419 21.69 23.49 5.42
C MET A 419 21.83 23.41 6.95
N VAL A 420 23.02 23.05 7.45
CA VAL A 420 23.28 22.96 8.90
C VAL A 420 23.27 24.35 9.55
N ASP A 421 23.85 25.34 8.88
CA ASP A 421 24.05 26.69 9.44
C ASP A 421 22.91 27.67 9.12
N GLU A 422 22.01 27.34 8.19
CA GLU A 422 20.96 28.23 7.70
C GLU A 422 19.57 27.59 7.85
N LYS A 423 18.94 27.82 9.01
CA LYS A 423 17.60 27.29 9.29
C LYS A 423 16.58 27.73 8.24
N GLY A 424 15.89 26.75 7.66
CA GLY A 424 14.84 26.99 6.67
C GLY A 424 15.35 27.12 5.22
N GLN A 425 16.66 26.94 4.99
CA GLN A 425 17.23 26.84 3.65
C GLN A 425 17.47 25.38 3.27
N TYR A 426 17.11 25.06 2.03
CA TYR A 426 17.18 23.71 1.47
C TYR A 426 17.89 23.73 0.12
N MET A 427 18.48 22.60 -0.27
CA MET A 427 19.15 22.40 -1.55
C MET A 427 18.54 21.20 -2.28
N LEU A 428 18.16 21.38 -3.54
CA LEU A 428 17.63 20.33 -4.40
C LEU A 428 18.64 20.03 -5.50
N CYS A 429 19.21 18.82 -5.53
CA CYS A 429 20.15 18.42 -6.57
C CYS A 429 19.44 18.26 -7.92
N ILE A 430 19.89 19.01 -8.92
CA ILE A 430 19.38 18.96 -10.30
C ILE A 430 20.44 18.51 -11.31
N THR A 431 21.58 18.03 -10.81
CA THR A 431 22.62 17.40 -11.64
C THR A 431 22.00 16.23 -12.42
N PRO A 432 22.25 16.08 -13.73
CA PRO A 432 21.67 15.00 -14.53
C PRO A 432 22.00 13.60 -13.99
N PHE A 433 21.11 12.64 -14.19
CA PHE A 433 21.25 11.26 -13.66
C PHE A 433 22.57 10.59 -14.06
N CYS A 434 22.98 10.73 -15.33
CA CYS A 434 24.23 10.16 -15.83
C CYS A 434 25.47 10.74 -15.12
N ASP A 435 25.39 12.03 -14.74
CA ASP A 435 26.48 12.75 -14.10
C ASP A 435 26.56 12.43 -12.60
N THR A 436 25.41 12.21 -11.94
CA THR A 436 25.41 11.74 -10.54
C THR A 436 25.85 10.29 -10.41
N TYR A 437 25.61 9.46 -11.43
CA TYR A 437 26.08 8.06 -11.47
C TYR A 437 27.59 7.96 -11.78
N ARG A 438 28.14 8.95 -12.49
CA ARG A 438 29.56 9.04 -12.88
C ARG A 438 30.13 10.39 -12.46
N PRO A 439 30.25 10.66 -11.15
CA PRO A 439 30.60 11.97 -10.63
C PRO A 439 31.98 12.45 -11.07
N GLU A 440 32.89 11.54 -11.44
CA GLU A 440 34.18 11.83 -12.04
C GLU A 440 34.07 12.63 -13.35
N LYS A 441 33.00 12.45 -14.13
CA LYS A 441 32.77 13.20 -15.39
C LYS A 441 32.50 14.69 -15.16
N VAL A 442 31.99 15.03 -13.98
CA VAL A 442 31.67 16.40 -13.57
C VAL A 442 32.62 16.90 -12.48
N ASN A 443 33.77 16.25 -12.30
CA ASN A 443 34.77 16.59 -11.27
C ASN A 443 34.16 16.66 -9.86
N HIS A 444 33.16 15.83 -9.56
CA HIS A 444 32.40 15.86 -8.30
C HIS A 444 31.72 17.20 -7.99
N ILE A 445 31.46 18.04 -9.00
CA ILE A 445 30.74 19.30 -8.85
C ILE A 445 29.26 19.07 -9.17
N TYR A 446 28.41 19.28 -8.17
CA TYR A 446 26.97 19.08 -8.26
C TYR A 446 26.25 20.43 -8.30
N LYS A 447 25.17 20.49 -9.08
CA LYS A 447 24.29 21.66 -9.18
C LYS A 447 23.06 21.50 -8.30
N PHE A 448 22.76 22.54 -7.52
CA PHE A 448 21.61 22.60 -6.64
C PHE A 448 20.77 23.84 -6.90
N ILE A 449 19.45 23.70 -6.88
CA ILE A 449 18.54 24.82 -6.74
C ILE A 449 18.41 25.13 -5.25
N VAL A 450 18.53 26.40 -4.87
CA VAL A 450 18.33 26.85 -3.50
C VAL A 450 16.84 27.07 -3.24
N GLY A 451 16.35 26.52 -2.14
CA GLY A 451 14.98 26.64 -1.69
C GLY A 451 14.87 27.25 -0.30
N ARG A 452 13.78 27.95 -0.04
CA ARG A 452 13.45 28.49 1.29
C ARG A 452 12.10 28.00 1.76
N ALA A 453 12.02 27.65 3.03
CA ALA A 453 10.75 27.37 3.70
C ALA A 453 9.83 28.58 3.58
N THR A 454 8.57 28.35 3.22
CA THR A 454 7.57 29.41 3.14
C THR A 454 6.19 28.85 3.45
N SER A 455 5.31 29.69 3.99
CA SER A 455 3.95 29.29 4.30
C SER A 455 3.15 29.03 3.02
N PRO A 456 2.37 27.94 2.94
CA PRO A 456 1.56 27.66 1.77
C PRO A 456 0.48 28.71 1.59
N THR A 457 0.27 29.12 0.34
CA THR A 457 -0.88 29.94 -0.10
C THR A 457 -1.52 29.27 -1.31
N GLU A 458 -2.79 29.54 -1.58
CA GLU A 458 -3.50 28.95 -2.73
C GLU A 458 -2.76 29.19 -4.06
N LYS A 459 -2.21 30.40 -4.24
CA LYS A 459 -1.40 30.74 -5.42
C LYS A 459 -0.14 29.87 -5.55
N LEU A 460 0.57 29.64 -4.45
CA LEU A 460 1.78 28.80 -4.43
C LEU A 460 1.44 27.32 -4.68
N LEU A 461 0.33 26.83 -4.11
CA LEU A 461 -0.10 25.44 -4.28
C LEU A 461 -0.53 25.11 -5.71
N ASN A 462 -1.03 26.10 -6.47
CA ASN A 462 -1.28 25.92 -7.90
C ASN A 462 -0.01 25.56 -8.69
N ASN A 463 1.16 26.01 -8.22
CA ASN A 463 2.49 25.66 -8.75
C ASN A 463 2.62 25.84 -10.28
N LYS A 464 1.90 26.81 -10.86
CA LYS A 464 1.90 27.13 -12.31
C LYS A 464 2.93 28.18 -12.70
N ASP A 465 3.51 28.88 -11.74
CA ASP A 465 4.49 29.93 -11.99
C ASP A 465 5.76 29.35 -12.64
N THR A 466 6.38 30.14 -13.51
CA THR A 466 7.43 29.66 -14.42
C THR A 466 8.85 29.82 -13.86
N ASN A 467 9.01 30.58 -12.77
CA ASN A 467 10.29 30.97 -12.18
C ASN A 467 10.64 30.24 -10.88
N PHE A 468 9.74 29.43 -10.33
CA PHE A 468 10.01 28.60 -9.14
C PHE A 468 9.22 27.31 -9.16
N ALA A 469 9.62 26.34 -8.36
CA ALA A 469 8.81 25.18 -7.99
C ALA A 469 8.45 25.23 -6.50
N PHE A 470 7.19 24.93 -6.16
CA PHE A 470 6.74 24.85 -4.78
C PHE A 470 6.44 23.40 -4.40
N ILE A 471 7.09 22.88 -3.36
CA ILE A 471 7.06 21.45 -3.02
C ILE A 471 6.94 21.26 -1.51
N SER A 472 6.12 20.30 -1.09
CA SER A 472 6.04 19.82 0.29
C SER A 472 7.13 18.78 0.57
N VAL A 473 8.01 19.07 1.52
CA VAL A 473 9.13 18.22 1.97
C VAL A 473 8.77 17.57 3.32
N PRO A 474 8.85 16.23 3.44
CA PRO A 474 8.61 15.54 4.70
C PRO A 474 9.80 15.70 5.64
N LEU A 475 9.53 16.11 6.88
CA LEU A 475 10.49 16.10 7.98
C LEU A 475 10.23 14.91 8.91
N GLU A 476 11.22 14.03 9.04
CA GLU A 476 11.08 12.79 9.79
C GLU A 476 10.96 13.01 11.30
N GLU A 477 11.70 13.98 11.85
CA GLU A 477 11.75 14.26 13.30
C GLU A 477 10.40 14.76 13.84
N SER A 478 9.69 15.57 13.06
CA SER A 478 8.40 16.17 13.45
C SER A 478 7.18 15.47 12.82
N LYS A 479 7.40 14.49 11.93
CA LYS A 479 6.35 13.83 11.13
C LYS A 479 5.42 14.85 10.46
N SER A 480 6.00 15.94 9.95
CA SER A 480 5.26 17.07 9.40
C SER A 480 5.81 17.46 8.02
N LEU A 481 5.04 18.29 7.31
CA LEU A 481 5.42 18.79 6.00
C LEU A 481 5.90 20.23 6.11
N VAL A 482 7.09 20.50 5.60
CA VAL A 482 7.55 21.87 5.33
C VAL A 482 7.39 22.16 3.86
N PHE A 483 6.83 23.32 3.53
CA PHE A 483 6.72 23.75 2.16
C PHE A 483 7.93 24.59 1.77
N VAL A 484 8.58 24.21 0.67
CA VAL A 484 9.80 24.85 0.18
C VAL A 484 9.54 25.43 -1.20
N LYS A 485 9.89 26.70 -1.37
CA LYS A 485 9.89 27.38 -2.66
C LYS A 485 11.32 27.35 -3.23
N TRP A 486 11.48 26.67 -4.35
CA TRP A 486 12.72 26.48 -5.09
C TRP A 486 12.81 27.48 -6.23
N GLU A 487 13.71 28.47 -6.12
CA GLU A 487 13.77 29.57 -7.08
C GLU A 487 14.74 29.25 -8.21
N PHE A 488 14.26 29.16 -9.45
CA PHE A 488 15.05 28.65 -10.58
C PHE A 488 16.20 29.57 -11.02
N TYR A 489 16.21 30.82 -10.56
CA TYR A 489 17.33 31.74 -10.74
C TYR A 489 18.43 31.55 -9.69
N ASN A 490 18.11 30.93 -8.55
CA ASN A 490 19.03 30.75 -7.44
C ASN A 490 19.62 29.34 -7.47
N VAL A 491 20.69 29.18 -8.26
CA VAL A 491 21.40 27.90 -8.45
C VAL A 491 22.83 28.05 -7.98
N VAL A 492 23.29 27.05 -7.22
CA VAL A 492 24.67 26.96 -6.74
C VAL A 492 25.31 25.68 -7.26
N SER A 493 26.61 25.75 -7.57
CA SER A 493 27.43 24.58 -7.86
C SER A 493 28.36 24.35 -6.69
N MET A 494 28.44 23.11 -6.20
CA MET A 494 29.25 22.78 -5.03
C MET A 494 29.96 21.44 -5.23
N ASP A 495 31.19 21.37 -4.74
CA ASP A 495 31.92 20.12 -4.61
C ASP A 495 31.20 19.15 -3.64
N GLY A 496 31.19 17.86 -3.99
CA GLY A 496 30.49 16.82 -3.22
C GLY A 496 30.94 16.72 -1.78
N ALA A 497 32.25 16.77 -1.50
CA ALA A 497 32.77 16.69 -0.14
C ALA A 497 32.35 17.91 0.69
N SER A 498 32.37 19.10 0.09
CA SER A 498 31.88 20.33 0.72
C SER A 498 30.38 20.28 1.03
N ALA A 499 29.57 19.70 0.13
CA ALA A 499 28.14 19.55 0.33
C ALA A 499 27.83 18.61 1.50
N LEU A 500 28.51 17.46 1.58
CA LEU A 500 28.34 16.48 2.66
C LEU A 500 28.74 17.02 4.05
N GLN A 501 29.65 18.00 4.11
CA GLN A 501 30.03 18.66 5.37
C GLN A 501 29.00 19.71 5.82
N LYS A 502 28.37 20.43 4.88
CA LYS A 502 27.52 21.60 5.17
C LYS A 502 26.03 21.29 5.22
N MET A 503 25.64 20.10 4.77
CA MET A 503 24.24 19.76 4.55
C MET A 503 23.89 18.38 5.09
N ARG A 504 22.63 18.19 5.47
CA ARG A 504 22.07 16.90 5.88
C ARG A 504 21.03 16.45 4.86
N LYS A 505 21.15 15.23 4.35
CA LYS A 505 20.16 14.66 3.43
C LYS A 505 18.84 14.48 4.16
N ILE A 506 17.75 14.90 3.54
CA ILE A 506 16.40 14.72 4.06
C ILE A 506 15.76 13.52 3.37
N THR A 507 15.72 13.56 2.03
CA THR A 507 15.01 12.56 1.22
C THR A 507 15.39 12.72 -0.25
N THR A 508 14.87 11.85 -1.11
CA THR A 508 15.08 11.89 -2.57
C THR A 508 13.73 11.83 -3.27
N LEU A 509 13.47 12.74 -4.19
CA LEU A 509 12.27 12.73 -5.04
C LEU A 509 12.29 11.55 -6.01
N LYS A 510 11.12 10.99 -6.31
CA LYS A 510 10.99 10.04 -7.42
C LYS A 510 11.31 10.70 -8.76
N LYS A 511 11.76 9.89 -9.71
CA LYS A 511 12.29 10.31 -11.03
C LYS A 511 11.34 11.25 -11.77
N GLU A 512 10.05 10.94 -11.80
CA GLU A 512 9.03 11.72 -12.50
C GLU A 512 8.85 13.13 -11.91
N TYR A 513 8.96 13.29 -10.59
CA TYR A 513 8.82 14.60 -9.93
C TYR A 513 10.06 15.45 -10.14
N VAL A 514 11.26 14.87 -9.98
CA VAL A 514 12.51 15.62 -10.23
C VAL A 514 12.64 16.00 -11.71
N GLN A 515 12.28 15.11 -12.64
CA GLN A 515 12.34 15.41 -14.07
C GLN A 515 11.43 16.58 -14.45
N ASN A 516 10.22 16.66 -13.86
CA ASN A 516 9.33 17.80 -14.07
C ASN A 516 9.99 19.12 -13.61
N ILE A 517 10.63 19.12 -12.44
CA ILE A 517 11.32 20.30 -11.90
C ILE A 517 12.50 20.69 -12.79
N ILE A 518 13.32 19.72 -13.20
CA ILE A 518 14.46 19.94 -14.10
C ILE A 518 13.97 20.53 -15.43
N ASN A 519 12.90 19.99 -16.02
CA ASN A 519 12.32 20.50 -17.27
C ASN A 519 11.83 21.94 -17.11
N ARG A 520 11.19 22.28 -15.98
CA ARG A 520 10.76 23.65 -15.67
C ARG A 520 11.94 24.59 -15.48
N TYR A 521 12.99 24.13 -14.80
CA TYR A 521 14.24 24.87 -14.63
C TYR A 521 14.91 25.14 -15.99
N ILE A 522 15.08 24.13 -16.84
CA ILE A 522 15.63 24.29 -18.20
C ILE A 522 14.78 25.27 -19.01
N GLY A 523 13.45 25.12 -18.98
CA GLY A 523 12.53 26.02 -19.67
C GLY A 523 12.56 27.46 -19.13
N TYR A 524 12.86 27.65 -17.85
CA TYR A 524 13.12 28.97 -17.27
C TYR A 524 14.44 29.55 -17.80
N GLN A 525 15.54 28.80 -17.71
CA GLN A 525 16.87 29.24 -18.14
C GLN A 525 16.94 29.54 -19.64
N ALA A 526 16.29 28.73 -20.48
CA ALA A 526 16.20 28.98 -21.91
C ALA A 526 15.48 30.32 -22.22
N ARG A 527 14.41 30.65 -21.48
CA ARG A 527 13.71 31.94 -21.65
C ARG A 527 14.47 33.12 -21.06
N ALA A 528 15.13 32.92 -19.91
CA ALA A 528 15.98 33.94 -19.30
C ALA A 528 17.11 34.34 -20.26
N GLY A 529 17.79 33.35 -20.85
CA GLY A 529 18.82 33.59 -21.85
C GLY A 529 18.32 34.31 -23.11
N VAL A 530 17.10 34.02 -23.58
CA VAL A 530 16.48 34.73 -24.73
C VAL A 530 16.08 36.16 -24.35
N ASN A 531 15.59 36.40 -23.13
CA ASN A 531 15.18 37.72 -22.67
C ASN A 531 16.37 38.62 -22.27
N GLU A 532 17.49 38.05 -21.83
CA GLU A 532 18.75 38.79 -21.58
C GLU A 532 19.49 39.15 -22.88
N LEU A 533 19.21 38.44 -23.99
CA LEU A 533 19.82 38.67 -25.30
C LEU A 533 19.35 39.95 -26.03
N PHE A 534 18.46 40.74 -25.43
CA PHE A 534 18.03 42.03 -25.98
C PHE A 534 18.97 43.21 -25.68
N TYR A 535 20.17 42.95 -25.16
CA TYR A 535 21.32 43.84 -25.38
C TYR A 535 22.22 43.25 -26.47
N LYS A 536 21.75 43.31 -27.73
CA LYS A 536 22.58 42.99 -28.90
C LYS A 536 23.91 43.76 -28.78
N GLU A 537 25.03 43.05 -28.92
CA GLU A 537 26.39 43.54 -28.67
C GLU A 537 26.73 44.88 -29.32
N SER A 538 26.07 45.24 -30.42
CA SER A 538 26.25 46.52 -31.12
C SER A 538 25.75 47.76 -30.37
N TYR A 539 24.93 47.62 -29.31
CA TYR A 539 24.35 48.75 -28.59
C TYR A 539 24.88 48.93 -27.16
N ARG A 540 25.73 48.03 -26.64
CA ARG A 540 26.24 48.11 -25.25
C ARG A 540 27.01 49.39 -24.95
N SER A 541 27.80 49.89 -25.90
CA SER A 541 28.57 51.13 -25.73
C SER A 541 27.69 52.36 -25.49
N HIS A 542 26.44 52.35 -25.96
CA HIS A 542 25.52 53.49 -25.79
C HIS A 542 24.86 53.54 -24.41
N PHE A 543 24.92 52.44 -23.63
CA PHE A 543 24.34 52.36 -22.27
C PHE A 543 25.39 52.48 -21.16
N VAL A 544 26.68 52.26 -21.47
CA VAL A 544 27.76 52.43 -20.49
C VAL A 544 27.89 53.90 -20.06
N ASP A 545 27.77 54.85 -21.01
CA ASP A 545 27.80 56.29 -20.73
C ASP A 545 26.56 56.80 -19.96
N LEU A 546 25.49 56.00 -19.89
CA LEU A 546 24.27 56.32 -19.12
C LEU A 546 24.32 55.82 -17.67
N LEU A 547 25.31 54.98 -17.32
CA LEU A 547 25.45 54.35 -16.01
C LEU A 547 26.70 54.80 -15.24
N SER A 548 27.54 55.64 -15.85
CA SER A 548 28.58 56.46 -15.21
C SER A 548 28.05 57.86 -14.91
#